data_AF-W0R7K9-F1
#
_entry.id   AF-W0R7K9-F1
#
_cell.length_a   1.000
_cell.length_b   1.000
_cell.length_c   1.000
_cell.angle_alpha   90.00
_cell.angle_beta   90.00
_cell.angle_gamma   90.00
#
_symmetry.space_group_name_H-M   'P 1'
#
loop_
_entity.id
_entity.type
_entity.pdbx_description
1 polymer ?
#
loop_
_entity_poly.entity_id
_entity_poly.type
_entity_poly.pdbx_seq_one_letter_code
_entity_poly.pdbx_strand_id
1 'polypeptide(L)'
;MVFMGTLSKKVIYHQIVKTEKYIYYKKAPNKLREKGYIIKLVTCDARRGLLKDLFGTPTQICQYHMVAIVMRALRKKHQSDAGRELKTIVKTLKESSKNEFYLRLYYCFEKHKAFLNERSDKPNEKGKYPYKHRAVRSAYASLVRYCLYRIFA
;
A
#
# COMPACT_ATOMS: atom_id res chain seq x y z
N MET A 1 -9.40 -16.56 -5.67
CA MET A 1 -8.29 -16.42 -4.69
C MET A 1 -7.12 -17.27 -5.13
N VAL A 2 -5.91 -16.72 -5.08
CA VAL A 2 -4.67 -17.41 -5.48
C VAL A 2 -3.59 -17.12 -4.42
N PHE A 3 -2.86 -18.15 -4.02
CA PHE A 3 -1.65 -18.02 -3.19
C PHE A 3 -0.49 -18.64 -3.97
N MET A 4 0.61 -17.89 -4.02
CA MET A 4 1.84 -18.29 -4.70
C MET A 4 2.96 -18.46 -3.67
N GLY A 5 3.72 -19.54 -3.79
CA GLY A 5 4.92 -19.74 -2.99
C GLY A 5 6.02 -18.79 -3.44
N THR A 6 6.58 -18.01 -2.51
CA THR A 6 7.62 -17.03 -2.84
C THR A 6 8.91 -17.67 -3.35
N LEU A 7 9.31 -18.81 -2.77
CA LEU A 7 10.52 -19.55 -3.16
C LEU A 7 10.27 -20.42 -4.39
N SER A 8 9.18 -21.19 -4.39
CA SER A 8 8.86 -22.11 -5.48
C SER A 8 8.39 -21.42 -6.76
N LYS A 9 7.91 -20.17 -6.67
CA LYS A 9 7.23 -19.43 -7.76
C LYS A 9 6.02 -20.14 -8.35
N LYS A 10 5.51 -21.16 -7.65
CA LYS A 10 4.35 -21.96 -8.06
C LYS A 10 3.10 -21.53 -7.31
N VAL A 11 1.95 -21.67 -7.95
CA VAL A 11 0.66 -21.57 -7.28
C VAL A 11 0.53 -22.74 -6.32
N ILE A 12 0.43 -22.45 -5.02
CA ILE A 12 0.30 -23.45 -3.95
C ILE A 12 -1.16 -23.67 -3.54
N TYR A 13 -2.02 -22.70 -3.88
CA TYR A 13 -3.46 -22.78 -3.67
C TYR A 13 -4.17 -21.86 -4.66
N HIS A 14 -5.25 -22.35 -5.26
CA HIS A 14 -6.19 -21.52 -6.00
C HIS A 14 -7.62 -21.97 -5.72
N GLN A 15 -8.53 -21.01 -5.75
CA GLN A 15 -9.97 -21.25 -5.67
C GLN A 15 -10.69 -20.18 -6.48
N ILE A 16 -11.55 -20.60 -7.40
CA ILE A 16 -12.45 -19.68 -8.10
C ILE A 16 -13.60 -19.36 -7.15
N VAL A 17 -13.90 -18.06 -6.99
CA VAL A 17 -14.98 -17.58 -6.13
C VAL A 17 -15.78 -16.54 -6.92
N LYS A 18 -17.12 -16.59 -6.82
CA LYS A 18 -17.99 -15.59 -7.47
C LYS A 18 -17.87 -14.21 -6.83
N THR A 19 -17.70 -14.18 -5.50
CA THR A 19 -17.56 -12.94 -4.73
C THR A 19 -16.49 -13.13 -3.67
N GLU A 20 -15.62 -12.15 -3.53
CA GLU A 20 -14.59 -12.15 -2.50
C GLU A 20 -15.23 -11.93 -1.12
N LYS A 21 -15.22 -12.97 -0.27
CA LYS A 21 -15.78 -12.96 1.09
C LYS A 21 -14.70 -13.32 2.11
N TYR A 22 -14.81 -12.74 3.31
CA TYR A 22 -13.90 -12.99 4.44
C TYR A 22 -13.67 -14.48 4.73
N ILE A 23 -14.72 -15.31 4.61
CA ILE A 23 -14.63 -16.76 4.85
C ILE A 23 -13.53 -17.45 4.03
N TYR A 24 -13.27 -17.00 2.81
CA TYR A 24 -12.28 -17.63 1.94
C TYR A 24 -10.84 -17.30 2.38
N TYR A 25 -10.64 -16.09 2.93
CA TYR A 25 -9.37 -15.71 3.51
C TYR A 25 -9.04 -16.48 4.79
N LYS A 26 -10.03 -17.04 5.49
CA LYS A 26 -9.81 -17.95 6.64
C LYS A 26 -9.51 -19.37 6.16
N LYS A 27 -10.27 -19.85 5.17
CA LYS A 27 -10.15 -21.23 4.64
C LYS A 27 -8.81 -21.50 3.97
N ALA A 28 -8.34 -20.60 3.12
CA ALA A 28 -7.13 -20.83 2.32
C ALA A 28 -5.84 -21.03 3.17
N PRO A 29 -5.47 -20.14 4.11
CA PRO A 29 -4.30 -20.37 4.97
C PRO A 29 -4.44 -21.59 5.86
N ASN A 30 -5.64 -21.92 6.36
CA ASN A 30 -5.83 -23.12 7.17
C ASN A 30 -5.56 -24.40 6.36
N LYS A 31 -6.04 -24.46 5.11
CA LYS A 31 -5.70 -25.56 4.18
C LYS A 31 -4.20 -25.66 3.89
N LEU A 32 -3.48 -24.54 3.89
CA LEU A 32 -2.02 -24.56 3.76
C LEU A 32 -1.38 -25.09 5.06
N ARG A 33 -1.84 -24.67 6.24
CA ARG A 33 -1.34 -25.17 7.53
C ARG A 33 -1.58 -26.66 7.70
N GLU A 34 -2.74 -27.18 7.32
CA GLU A 34 -3.08 -28.61 7.33
C GLU A 34 -2.13 -29.44 6.45
N LYS A 35 -1.59 -28.84 5.38
CA LYS A 35 -0.58 -29.44 4.50
C LYS A 35 0.86 -29.30 5.04
N GLY A 36 1.04 -28.78 6.25
CA GLY A 36 2.35 -28.58 6.88
C GLY A 36 3.07 -27.29 6.51
N TYR A 37 2.42 -26.34 5.82
CA TYR A 37 3.06 -25.06 5.50
C TYR A 37 3.16 -24.14 6.72
N ILE A 38 4.36 -23.60 6.95
CA ILE A 38 4.61 -22.51 7.91
C ILE A 38 4.56 -21.18 7.16
N ILE A 39 3.50 -20.39 7.40
CA ILE A 39 3.31 -19.08 6.77
C ILE A 39 4.09 -18.04 7.58
N LYS A 40 5.22 -17.55 7.05
CA LYS A 40 6.05 -16.52 7.72
C LYS A 40 5.59 -15.09 7.42
N LEU A 41 5.17 -14.82 6.19
CA LEU A 41 4.81 -13.48 5.70
C LEU A 41 3.77 -13.62 4.60
N VAL A 42 2.79 -12.70 4.58
CA VAL A 42 1.83 -12.59 3.49
C VAL A 42 2.06 -11.29 2.73
N THR A 43 2.15 -11.38 1.40
CA THR A 43 2.13 -10.23 0.50
C THR A 43 0.78 -10.17 -0.21
N CYS A 44 0.06 -9.06 -0.10
CA CYS A 44 -1.29 -8.92 -0.65
C CYS A 44 -1.41 -7.74 -1.61
N ASP A 45 -2.36 -7.81 -2.54
CA ASP A 45 -2.53 -6.79 -3.58
C ASP A 45 -3.27 -5.54 -3.08
N ALA A 46 -4.31 -5.73 -2.27
CA ALA A 46 -5.01 -4.69 -1.54
C ALA A 46 -5.80 -5.34 -0.38
N ARG A 47 -6.22 -4.55 0.62
CA ARG A 47 -6.97 -4.97 1.84
C ARG A 47 -6.14 -5.54 3.00
N ARG A 48 -5.05 -4.85 3.33
CA ARG A 48 -4.19 -5.17 4.49
C ARG A 48 -4.94 -5.31 5.82
N GLY A 49 -5.97 -4.50 6.07
CA GLY A 49 -6.73 -4.51 7.33
C GLY A 49 -7.46 -5.83 7.60
N LEU A 50 -8.03 -6.45 6.56
CA LEU A 50 -8.74 -7.73 6.67
C LEU A 50 -7.80 -8.92 6.93
N LEU A 51 -6.54 -8.79 6.50
CA LEU A 51 -5.61 -9.90 6.41
C LEU A 51 -4.73 -10.03 7.65
N LYS A 52 -4.35 -8.90 8.27
CA LYS A 52 -3.51 -8.91 9.48
C LYS A 52 -4.12 -9.77 10.59
N ASP A 53 -5.41 -9.58 10.86
CA ASP A 53 -6.11 -10.27 11.96
C ASP A 53 -6.37 -11.75 11.66
N LEU A 54 -6.32 -12.12 10.38
CA LEU A 54 -6.74 -13.43 9.92
C LEU A 54 -5.61 -14.43 9.79
N PHE A 55 -4.42 -13.95 9.44
CA PHE A 55 -3.26 -14.81 9.32
C PHE A 55 -2.46 -14.92 10.62
N GLY A 56 -2.60 -13.96 11.55
CA GLY A 56 -1.71 -13.90 12.73
C GLY A 56 -0.24 -13.75 12.35
N THR A 57 0.04 -13.29 11.12
CA THR A 57 1.38 -13.17 10.56
C THR A 57 1.58 -11.77 9.98
N PRO A 58 2.83 -11.30 9.91
CA PRO A 58 3.14 -10.04 9.25
C PRO A 58 2.55 -10.03 7.83
N THR A 59 1.87 -8.94 7.50
CA THR A 59 1.25 -8.73 6.18
C THR A 59 1.76 -7.43 5.58
N GLN A 60 2.32 -7.54 4.37
CA GLN A 60 2.77 -6.41 3.56
C GLN A 60 1.92 -6.28 2.29
N ILE A 61 1.78 -5.07 1.76
CA ILE A 61 1.21 -4.89 0.43
C ILE A 61 2.27 -5.21 -0.62
N CYS A 62 1.86 -5.70 -1.79
CA CYS A 62 2.74 -5.88 -2.92
C CYS A 62 3.28 -4.52 -3.38
N GLN A 63 4.60 -4.40 -3.51
CA GLN A 63 5.26 -3.17 -3.99
C GLN A 63 4.76 -2.76 -5.38
N TYR A 64 4.50 -3.71 -6.27
CA TYR A 64 3.92 -3.42 -7.59
C TYR A 64 2.54 -2.76 -7.47
N HIS A 65 1.68 -3.31 -6.61
CA HIS A 65 0.35 -2.74 -6.36
C HIS A 65 0.45 -1.37 -5.68
N MET A 66 1.42 -1.15 -4.78
CA MET A 66 1.66 0.16 -4.19
C MET A 66 2.05 1.19 -5.26
N VAL A 67 2.98 0.85 -6.15
CA VAL A 67 3.34 1.70 -7.30
C VAL A 67 2.10 2.01 -8.14
N ALA A 68 1.30 1.00 -8.47
CA ALA A 68 0.08 1.17 -9.26
C ALA A 68 -0.98 2.04 -8.56
N ILE A 69 -1.11 1.96 -7.23
CA ILE A 69 -2.02 2.82 -6.44
C ILE A 69 -1.58 4.28 -6.57
N VAL A 70 -0.30 4.58 -6.34
CA VAL A 70 0.23 5.96 -6.46
C VAL A 70 0.14 6.47 -7.88
N MET A 71 0.49 5.65 -8.87
CA MET A 71 0.46 6.02 -10.28
C MET A 71 -0.96 6.28 -10.79
N ARG A 72 -1.98 5.57 -10.28
CA ARG A 72 -3.39 5.84 -10.61
C ARG A 72 -3.92 7.09 -9.91
N ALA A 73 -3.50 7.32 -8.65
CA ALA A 73 -3.89 8.52 -7.92
C ALA A 73 -3.36 9.81 -8.57
N LEU A 74 -2.23 9.74 -9.27
CA LEU A 74 -1.55 10.90 -9.85
C LEU A 74 -1.60 10.91 -11.38
N ARG A 75 -2.14 11.98 -11.98
CA ARG A 75 -2.19 12.18 -13.45
C ARG A 75 -0.84 11.91 -14.13
N LYS A 76 -0.84 11.26 -15.30
CA LYS A 76 0.38 10.82 -16.04
C LYS A 76 1.45 11.91 -16.10
N LYS A 77 1.10 13.09 -16.65
CA LYS A 77 1.89 14.33 -16.55
C LYS A 77 1.31 15.19 -15.41
N HIS A 78 1.87 15.05 -14.21
CA HIS A 78 1.39 15.81 -13.06
C HIS A 78 1.91 17.26 -13.15
N GLN A 79 1.03 18.24 -12.92
CA GLN A 79 1.34 19.66 -13.09
C GLN A 79 2.17 20.23 -11.94
N SER A 80 1.93 19.79 -10.70
CA SER A 80 2.72 20.20 -9.53
C SER A 80 4.06 19.47 -9.45
N ASP A 81 5.10 20.14 -8.94
CA ASP A 81 6.38 19.53 -8.58
C ASP A 81 6.25 18.38 -7.57
N ALA A 82 5.45 18.58 -6.51
CA ALA A 82 5.21 17.55 -5.48
C ALA A 82 4.75 16.22 -6.08
N GLY A 83 3.76 16.26 -6.97
CA GLY A 83 3.26 15.08 -7.68
C GLY A 83 4.27 14.45 -8.65
N ARG A 84 5.16 15.23 -9.28
CA ARG A 84 6.25 14.68 -10.13
C ARG A 84 7.31 13.99 -9.28
N GLU A 85 7.76 14.64 -8.22
CA GLU A 85 8.78 14.11 -7.31
C GLU A 85 8.31 12.83 -6.63
N LEU A 86 7.05 12.80 -6.16
CA LEU A 86 6.45 11.60 -5.57
C LEU A 86 6.39 10.43 -6.55
N LYS A 87 6.16 10.69 -7.85
CA LYS A 87 6.21 9.66 -8.89
C LYS A 87 7.62 9.12 -9.12
N THR A 88 8.62 9.98 -9.07
CA THR A 88 10.02 9.55 -9.19
C THR A 88 10.38 8.66 -8.03
N ILE A 89 10.05 9.06 -6.79
CA ILE A 89 10.33 8.28 -5.59
C ILE A 89 9.63 6.91 -5.64
N VAL A 90 8.32 6.85 -5.94
CA VAL A 90 7.60 5.57 -5.89
C VAL A 90 8.13 4.54 -6.89
N LYS A 91 8.71 4.97 -8.02
CA LYS A 91 9.32 4.06 -8.99
C LYS A 91 10.54 3.32 -8.42
N THR A 92 11.27 3.93 -7.47
CA THR A 92 12.43 3.30 -6.84
C THR A 92 12.06 2.32 -5.73
N LEU A 93 10.76 2.15 -5.42
CA LEU A 93 10.29 1.32 -4.30
C LEU A 93 10.78 -0.14 -4.35
N LYS A 94 11.02 -0.68 -5.56
CA LYS A 94 11.47 -2.07 -5.75
C LYS A 94 12.98 -2.25 -5.53
N GLU A 95 13.74 -1.16 -5.66
CA GLU A 95 15.20 -1.17 -5.72
C GLU A 95 15.83 -0.54 -4.46
N SER A 96 15.09 0.34 -3.79
CA SER A 96 15.56 1.01 -2.57
C SER A 96 15.41 0.15 -1.31
N SER A 97 16.32 0.34 -0.37
CA SER A 97 16.11 -0.14 1.00
C SER A 97 14.94 0.60 1.66
N LYS A 98 14.37 0.01 2.72
CA LYS A 98 13.29 0.64 3.49
C LYS A 98 13.68 2.03 4.00
N ASN A 99 14.86 2.15 4.61
CA ASN A 99 15.31 3.38 5.25
C ASN A 99 15.57 4.47 4.21
N GLU A 100 16.23 4.10 3.11
CA GLU A 100 16.49 5.02 2.00
C GLU A 100 15.18 5.54 1.39
N PHE A 101 14.24 4.65 1.09
CA PHE A 101 12.94 5.04 0.55
C PHE A 101 12.18 5.96 1.50
N TYR A 102 12.20 5.65 2.81
CA TYR A 102 11.56 6.47 3.83
C TYR A 102 12.19 7.86 3.93
N LEU A 103 13.52 7.97 3.92
CA LEU A 103 14.22 9.25 3.95
C LEU A 103 13.88 10.10 2.73
N ARG A 104 13.92 9.52 1.52
CA ARG A 104 13.51 10.22 0.29
C ARG A 104 12.07 10.73 0.37
N LEU A 105 11.17 9.89 0.88
CA LEU A 105 9.77 10.26 1.07
C LEU A 105 9.61 11.38 2.10
N TYR A 106 10.35 11.32 3.21
CA TYR A 106 10.35 12.36 4.25
C TYR A 106 10.83 13.71 3.71
N TYR A 107 11.97 13.74 3.01
CA TYR A 107 12.49 14.99 2.44
C TYR A 107 11.55 15.58 1.38
N CYS A 108 10.92 14.75 0.54
CA CYS A 108 9.90 15.20 -0.39
C CYS A 108 8.70 15.84 0.33
N PHE A 109 8.26 15.28 1.46
CA PHE A 109 7.19 15.89 2.25
C PHE A 109 7.56 17.23 2.82
N GLU A 110 8.73 17.33 3.46
CA GLU A 110 9.17 18.58 4.08
C GLU A 110 9.36 19.67 3.02
N LYS A 111 9.94 19.33 1.87
CA LYS A 111 10.07 20.24 0.73
C LYS A 111 8.73 20.78 0.22
N HIS A 112 7.71 19.92 0.13
CA HIS A 112 6.40 20.27 -0.41
C HIS A 112 5.33 20.50 0.66
N LYS A 113 5.73 20.74 1.92
CA LYS A 113 4.84 20.76 3.08
C LYS A 113 3.75 21.83 2.99
N ALA A 114 4.12 23.04 2.57
CA ALA A 114 3.18 24.14 2.38
C ALA A 114 2.11 23.77 1.34
N PHE A 115 2.55 23.27 0.16
CA PHE A 115 1.67 22.78 -0.90
C PHE A 115 0.75 21.66 -0.38
N LEU A 116 1.30 20.62 0.26
CA LEU A 116 0.51 19.48 0.72
C LEU A 116 -0.51 19.83 1.82
N ASN A 117 -0.24 20.87 2.61
CA ASN A 117 -1.10 21.34 3.69
C ASN A 117 -2.06 22.46 3.27
N GLU A 118 -1.97 22.96 2.05
CA GLU A 118 -2.87 23.99 1.53
C GLU A 118 -4.33 23.52 1.57
N ARG A 119 -5.19 24.35 2.18
CA ARG A 119 -6.63 24.10 2.33
C ARG A 119 -7.44 25.09 1.50
N SER A 120 -8.62 24.66 1.07
CA SER A 120 -9.59 25.54 0.43
C SER A 120 -10.09 26.57 1.42
N ASP A 121 -10.41 27.76 0.94
CA ASP A 121 -11.03 28.84 1.72
C ASP A 121 -12.54 28.64 1.89
N LYS A 122 -13.12 27.64 1.19
CA LYS A 122 -14.54 27.28 1.28
C LYS A 122 -14.72 25.97 2.06
N PRO A 123 -15.59 25.94 3.08
CA PRO A 123 -15.90 24.71 3.80
C PRO A 123 -16.74 23.77 2.91
N ASN A 124 -16.66 22.47 3.18
CA ASN A 124 -17.59 21.49 2.62
C ASN A 124 -18.91 21.43 3.43
N GLU A 125 -19.84 20.60 2.99
CA GLU A 125 -21.15 20.36 3.64
C GLU A 125 -21.06 19.98 5.13
N LYS A 126 -19.89 19.52 5.60
CA LYS A 126 -19.63 19.13 7.00
C LYS A 126 -18.86 20.20 7.78
N GLY A 127 -18.75 21.43 7.27
CA GLY A 127 -18.01 22.53 7.88
C GLY A 127 -16.48 22.36 7.85
N LYS A 128 -15.94 21.39 7.09
CA LYS A 128 -14.49 21.13 7.01
C LYS A 128 -13.89 21.82 5.81
N TYR A 129 -12.74 22.47 5.98
CA TYR A 129 -11.94 23.04 4.90
C TYR A 129 -11.06 21.96 4.26
N PRO A 130 -11.39 21.49 3.05
CA PRO A 130 -10.66 20.38 2.45
C PRO A 130 -9.28 20.82 1.96
N TYR A 131 -8.34 19.88 1.93
CA TYR A 131 -7.06 20.09 1.24
C TYR A 131 -7.28 20.34 -0.26
N LYS A 132 -6.55 21.29 -0.85
CA LYS A 132 -6.62 21.57 -2.30
C LYS A 132 -6.00 20.41 -3.10
N HIS A 133 -4.88 19.85 -2.62
CA HIS A 133 -4.10 18.83 -3.35
C HIS A 133 -4.36 17.40 -2.85
N ARG A 134 -5.64 17.01 -2.75
CA ARG A 134 -6.06 15.75 -2.12
C ARG A 134 -5.40 14.51 -2.71
N ALA A 135 -5.22 14.46 -4.03
CA ALA A 135 -4.64 13.31 -4.72
C ALA A 135 -3.19 13.05 -4.30
N VAL A 136 -2.35 14.10 -4.34
CA VAL A 136 -0.94 14.04 -3.93
C VAL A 136 -0.83 13.70 -2.45
N ARG A 137 -1.65 14.36 -1.61
CA ARG A 137 -1.67 14.10 -0.17
C ARG A 137 -2.09 12.67 0.16
N SER A 138 -3.10 12.12 -0.52
CA SER A 138 -3.58 10.76 -0.31
C SER A 138 -2.56 9.71 -0.78
N ALA A 139 -1.88 9.97 -1.89
CA ALA A 139 -0.79 9.12 -2.36
C ALA A 139 0.38 9.09 -1.36
N TYR A 140 0.77 10.26 -0.85
CA TYR A 140 1.79 10.36 0.21
C TYR A 140 1.39 9.58 1.47
N ALA A 141 0.18 9.80 1.97
CA ALA A 141 -0.33 9.09 3.15
C ALA A 141 -0.36 7.56 2.95
N SER A 142 -0.68 7.10 1.73
CA SER A 142 -0.67 5.68 1.39
C SER A 142 0.74 5.08 1.46
N LEU A 143 1.75 5.82 0.98
CA LEU A 143 3.15 5.41 1.06
C LEU A 143 3.68 5.41 2.49
N VAL A 144 3.39 6.45 3.28
CA VAL A 144 3.77 6.51 4.70
C VAL A 144 3.14 5.36 5.47
N ARG A 145 1.85 5.06 5.25
CA ARG A 145 1.17 3.94 5.89
C ARG A 145 1.78 2.58 5.53
N TYR A 146 2.40 2.47 4.36
CA TYR A 146 3.16 1.28 3.97
C TYR A 146 4.52 1.22 4.66
N CYS A 147 5.28 2.32 4.67
CA CYS A 147 6.62 2.39 5.26
C CYS A 147 6.64 2.24 6.79
N LEU A 148 5.64 2.79 7.49
CA LEU A 148 5.60 2.82 8.96
C LEU A 148 5.23 1.46 9.59
N TYR A 149 4.73 0.49 8.83
CA TYR A 149 4.28 -0.76 9.41
C TYR A 149 5.26 -1.92 9.24
N ARG A 150 6.33 -1.83 10.01
CA ARG A 150 6.95 -2.94 10.75
C ARG A 150 7.23 -2.41 12.15
N ILE A 151 6.21 -2.42 13.01
CA ILE A 151 6.43 -2.42 14.46
C ILE A 151 6.56 -3.91 14.79
N PHE A 152 7.80 -4.32 15.04
CA PHE A 152 8.30 -5.67 15.32
C PHE A 152 8.22 -6.69 14.18
N ALA A 153 9.36 -6.89 13.54
CA ALA A 153 9.84 -8.20 13.10
C ALA A 153 11.27 -8.34 13.61
#